data_AF-A0A0Q6N813-F1
#
_entry.id   AF-A0A0Q6N813-F1
#
_cell.length_a   1.000
_cell.length_b   1.000
_cell.length_c   1.000
_cell.angle_alpha   90.00
_cell.angle_beta   90.00
_cell.angle_gamma   90.00
#
_symmetry.space_group_name_H-M   'P 1'
#
loop_
_entity.id
_entity.type
_entity.pdbx_description
1 polymer ?
#
loop_
_entity_poly.entity_id
_entity_poly.type
_entity_poly.pdbx_seq_one_letter_code
_entity_poly.pdbx_strand_id
1 'polypeptide(L)'
;MRRIIQAPEGMEPETPGLPSLPMDESIWEDGYSLVIDELKQGALQKFWKHYYGASAEMVLSGDDLAALRKDIMAVVPGCADKPAVAGFLLDLARMCSRAHRQKHSLHVIAD
;
A
#
# COMPACT_ATOMS: atom_id res chain seq x y z
N MET A 1 -12.56 7.52 3.07
CA MET A 1 -11.58 6.51 3.58
C MET A 1 -11.04 5.76 2.37
N ARG A 2 -9.78 5.32 2.38
CA ARG A 2 -9.27 4.50 1.26
C ARG A 2 -9.10 3.05 1.66
N ARG A 3 -9.24 2.16 0.69
CA ARG A 3 -9.04 0.73 0.88
C ARG A 3 -8.12 0.19 -0.21
N ILE A 4 -7.31 -0.78 0.17
CA ILE A 4 -6.44 -1.52 -0.74
C ILE A 4 -7.07 -2.90 -0.88
N ILE A 5 -7.43 -3.29 -2.09
CA ILE A 5 -8.11 -4.54 -2.40
C ILE A 5 -7.17 -5.42 -3.21
N GLN A 6 -7.04 -6.68 -2.82
CA GLN A 6 -6.34 -7.67 -3.62
C GLN A 6 -7.33 -8.36 -4.54
N ALA A 7 -7.13 -8.26 -5.85
CA ALA A 7 -8.00 -8.86 -6.86
C ALA A 7 -7.22 -9.82 -7.78
N PRO A 8 -7.80 -10.98 -8.15
CA PRO A 8 -7.33 -11.74 -9.30
C PRO A 8 -7.36 -10.92 -10.58
N GLU A 9 -6.56 -11.30 -11.57
CA GLU A 9 -6.60 -10.69 -12.90
C GLU A 9 -8.00 -10.82 -13.52
N GLY A 10 -8.52 -9.71 -14.08
CA GLY A 10 -9.84 -9.65 -14.70
C GLY A 10 -11.03 -9.59 -13.73
N MET A 11 -10.79 -9.54 -12.41
CA MET A 11 -11.84 -9.35 -11.42
C MET A 11 -11.93 -7.90 -10.98
N GLU A 12 -13.14 -7.36 -10.92
CA GLU A 12 -13.37 -5.99 -10.46
C GLU A 12 -13.12 -5.89 -8.95
N PRO A 13 -12.46 -4.82 -8.47
CA PRO A 13 -12.17 -4.62 -7.05
C PRO A 13 -13.43 -4.46 -6.18
N GLU A 14 -14.58 -4.14 -6.78
CA GLU A 14 -15.88 -4.07 -6.10
C GLU A 14 -16.49 -5.45 -5.78
N THR A 15 -15.88 -6.54 -6.26
CA THR A 15 -16.36 -7.90 -6.03
C THR A 15 -16.39 -8.22 -4.52
N PRO A 16 -17.54 -8.63 -3.94
CA PRO A 16 -17.64 -8.95 -2.53
C PRO A 16 -16.70 -10.08 -2.09
N GLY A 17 -16.13 -9.95 -0.89
CA GLY A 17 -15.29 -10.99 -0.27
C GLY A 17 -13.81 -10.95 -0.67
N LEU A 18 -13.39 -9.98 -1.50
CA LEU A 18 -11.98 -9.78 -1.78
C LEU A 18 -11.21 -9.33 -0.52
N PRO A 19 -9.97 -9.82 -0.30
CA PRO A 19 -9.13 -9.34 0.80
C PRO A 19 -8.92 -7.83 0.69
N SER A 20 -9.22 -7.11 1.76
CA SER A 20 -9.06 -5.66 1.84
C SER A 20 -8.24 -5.25 3.05
N LEU A 21 -7.50 -4.15 2.89
CA LEU A 21 -6.76 -3.48 3.94
C LEU A 21 -7.24 -2.02 3.98
N PRO A 22 -7.88 -1.55 5.07
CA PRO A 22 -8.22 -0.15 5.21
C PRO A 22 -6.97 0.70 5.37
N MET A 23 -7.01 1.90 4.81
CA MET A 23 -6.00 2.92 4.99
C MET A 23 -6.68 4.17 5.55
N ASP A 24 -6.57 4.32 6.87
CA ASP A 24 -7.10 5.48 7.59
C ASP A 24 -6.29 6.73 7.27
N GLU A 25 -6.96 7.88 7.27
CA GLU A 25 -6.34 9.16 6.95
C GLU A 25 -5.23 9.54 7.93
N SER A 26 -5.44 9.30 9.22
CA SER A 26 -4.42 9.53 10.25
C SER A 26 -3.15 8.71 10.02
N ILE A 27 -3.28 7.44 9.56
CA ILE A 27 -2.12 6.60 9.25
C ILE A 27 -1.33 7.16 8.07
N TRP A 28 -2.04 7.70 7.07
CA TRP A 28 -1.39 8.35 5.95
C TRP A 28 -0.64 9.62 6.39
N GLU A 29 -1.31 10.49 7.16
CA GLU A 29 -0.75 11.76 7.65
C GLU A 29 0.48 11.52 8.52
N ASP A 30 0.38 10.62 9.50
CA ASP A 30 1.46 10.26 10.41
C ASP A 30 2.65 9.63 9.67
N GLY A 31 2.37 8.85 8.61
CA GLY A 31 3.37 8.22 7.77
C GLY A 31 4.00 9.14 6.73
N TYR A 32 3.41 10.31 6.46
CA TYR A 32 3.78 11.14 5.31
C TYR A 32 5.24 11.61 5.38
N SER A 33 5.64 12.29 6.45
CA SER A 33 7.03 12.78 6.58
C SER A 33 8.03 11.63 6.51
N LEU A 34 7.73 10.50 7.15
CA LEU A 34 8.59 9.33 7.14
C LEU A 34 8.76 8.73 5.73
N VAL A 35 7.67 8.57 4.99
CA VAL A 35 7.72 7.98 3.64
C VAL A 35 8.24 8.97 2.59
N ILE A 36 7.96 10.26 2.73
CA ILE A 36 8.35 11.27 1.74
C ILE A 36 9.78 11.77 1.95
N ASP A 37 10.20 11.98 3.19
CA ASP A 37 11.49 12.60 3.50
C ASP A 37 12.62 11.56 3.61
N GLU A 38 12.35 10.36 4.11
CA GLU A 38 13.38 9.32 4.30
C GLU A 38 13.65 8.51 3.03
N LEU A 39 12.63 8.24 2.22
CA LEU A 39 12.79 7.56 0.94
C LEU A 39 13.00 8.58 -0.19
N LYS A 40 14.27 8.81 -0.54
CA LYS A 40 14.66 9.54 -1.75
C LYS A 40 14.30 8.72 -3.00
N GLN A 41 13.03 8.80 -3.41
CA GLN A 41 12.41 8.18 -4.58
C GLN A 41 12.28 6.64 -4.51
N GLY A 42 11.05 6.13 -4.64
CA GLY A 42 10.76 4.70 -4.59
C GLY A 42 9.30 4.36 -4.88
N ALA A 43 8.97 3.06 -4.92
CA ALA A 43 7.61 2.56 -5.10
C ALA A 43 6.72 2.93 -3.91
N LEU A 44 7.23 2.87 -2.67
CA LEU A 44 6.47 3.29 -1.50
C LEU A 44 6.17 4.80 -1.51
N GLN A 45 7.12 5.62 -1.95
CA GLN A 45 6.89 7.07 -2.07
C GLN A 45 5.84 7.40 -3.14
N LYS A 46 5.87 6.70 -4.29
CA LYS A 46 4.85 6.84 -5.34
C LYS A 46 3.47 6.44 -4.83
N PHE A 47 3.40 5.29 -4.14
CA PHE A 47 2.19 4.80 -3.47
C PHE A 47 1.63 5.86 -2.51
N TRP A 48 2.47 6.41 -1.63
CA TRP A 48 2.02 7.38 -0.62
C TRP A 48 1.52 8.68 -1.26
N LYS A 49 2.19 9.18 -2.30
CA LYS A 49 1.77 10.39 -3.03
C LYS A 49 0.41 10.26 -3.71
N HIS A 50 0.00 9.04 -4.08
CA HIS A 50 -1.27 8.81 -4.76
C HIS A 50 -2.49 8.92 -3.84
N TYR A 51 -2.31 9.03 -2.51
CA TYR A 51 -3.41 9.15 -1.57
C TYR A 51 -4.29 10.35 -1.92
N TYR A 52 -3.85 11.61 -1.86
CA TYR A 52 -4.74 12.76 -2.13
C TYR A 52 -5.02 13.08 -3.62
N GLY A 53 -4.62 12.23 -4.56
CA GLY A 53 -4.89 12.48 -5.98
C GLY A 53 -6.39 12.34 -6.32
N ALA A 54 -6.91 13.20 -7.20
CA ALA A 54 -8.27 13.09 -7.73
C ALA A 54 -8.50 11.81 -8.57
N SER A 55 -7.41 11.10 -8.91
CA SER A 55 -7.34 9.80 -9.60
C SER A 55 -6.64 8.75 -8.72
N ALA A 56 -6.86 8.77 -7.39
CA ALA A 56 -6.16 7.91 -6.41
C ALA A 56 -6.33 6.40 -6.62
N GLU A 57 -7.11 6.00 -7.63
CA GLU A 57 -7.14 4.64 -8.12
C GLU A 57 -5.78 4.25 -8.71
N MET A 58 -5.17 3.26 -8.08
CA MET A 58 -3.87 2.74 -8.48
C MET A 58 -3.93 1.23 -8.51
N VAL A 59 -3.36 0.64 -9.56
CA VAL A 59 -3.19 -0.80 -9.69
C VAL A 59 -1.71 -1.14 -9.61
N LEU A 60 -1.35 -2.03 -8.69
CA LEU A 60 0.01 -2.56 -8.53
C LEU A 60 0.01 -4.05 -8.84
N SER A 61 0.96 -4.51 -9.64
CA SER A 61 1.06 -5.91 -10.04
C SER A 61 2.51 -6.31 -10.29
N GLY A 62 2.79 -7.62 -10.34
CA GLY A 62 4.11 -8.14 -10.70
C GLY A 62 5.25 -7.51 -9.91
N ASP A 63 6.22 -6.94 -10.63
CA ASP A 63 7.43 -6.34 -10.06
C ASP A 63 7.15 -5.12 -9.18
N ASP A 64 6.06 -4.40 -9.39
CA ASP A 64 5.67 -3.26 -8.55
C ASP A 64 5.35 -3.72 -7.12
N LEU A 65 4.75 -4.91 -6.95
CA LEU A 65 4.46 -5.49 -5.64
C LEU A 65 5.75 -5.88 -4.91
N ALA A 66 6.73 -6.40 -5.65
CA ALA A 66 8.03 -6.75 -5.10
C ALA A 66 8.82 -5.49 -4.70
N ALA A 67 8.82 -4.46 -5.54
CA ALA A 67 9.45 -3.17 -5.27
C ALA A 67 8.81 -2.47 -4.05
N LEU A 68 7.48 -2.38 -4.01
CA LEU A 68 6.76 -1.80 -2.88
C LEU A 68 7.06 -2.54 -1.57
N ARG A 69 7.01 -3.88 -1.59
CA ARG A 69 7.36 -4.68 -0.40
C ARG A 69 8.80 -4.42 0.06
N LYS A 70 9.75 -4.33 -0.86
CA LYS A 70 11.16 -4.05 -0.54
C LYS A 70 11.30 -2.70 0.16
N ASP A 71 10.68 -1.66 -0.38
CA ASP A 71 10.73 -0.31 0.18
C ASP A 71 10.10 -0.27 1.59
N ILE A 72 8.95 -0.95 1.77
CA ILE A 72 8.30 -1.07 3.07
C ILE A 72 9.24 -1.69 4.10
N MET A 73 9.88 -2.82 3.77
CA MET A 73 10.75 -3.51 4.71
C MET A 73 11.99 -2.68 5.10
N ALA A 74 12.42 -1.74 4.25
CA ALA A 74 13.50 -0.81 4.56
C ALA A 74 13.08 0.29 5.54
N VAL A 75 11.80 0.70 5.50
CA VAL A 75 11.25 1.83 6.26
C VAL A 75 10.69 1.43 7.63
N VAL A 76 10.11 0.23 7.75
CA VAL A 76 9.49 -0.24 9.01
C VAL A 76 10.38 -0.06 10.25
N PRO A 77 11.71 -0.33 10.22
CA PRO A 77 12.57 -0.08 11.37
C PRO A 77 12.61 1.38 11.86
N GLY A 78 12.40 2.35 10.96
CA GLY A 78 12.33 3.78 11.28
C GLY A 78 11.01 4.22 11.92
N CYS A 79 9.98 3.38 11.88
CA CYS A 79 8.63 3.69 12.39
C CYS A 79 8.47 3.40 13.89
N ALA A 80 9.55 3.33 14.67
CA ALA A 80 9.50 2.89 16.07
C ALA A 80 8.63 3.78 16.97
N ASP A 81 8.52 5.07 16.64
CA ASP A 81 7.68 6.06 17.32
C ASP A 81 6.22 6.09 16.79
N LYS A 82 5.94 5.36 15.71
CA LYS A 82 4.64 5.32 15.01
C LYS A 82 4.17 3.87 14.81
N PRO A 83 3.77 3.17 15.88
CA PRO A 83 3.44 1.75 15.82
C PRO A 83 2.25 1.44 14.89
N ALA A 84 1.30 2.37 14.75
CA ALA A 84 0.16 2.19 13.87
C ALA A 84 0.56 2.23 12.37
N VAL A 85 1.45 3.16 12.00
CA VAL A 85 2.05 3.22 10.65
C VAL A 85 2.88 1.97 10.39
N ALA A 86 3.71 1.55 11.35
CA ALA A 86 4.49 0.32 11.23
C ALA A 86 3.61 -0.92 11.00
N GLY A 87 2.51 -1.03 11.76
CA GLY A 87 1.54 -2.11 11.63
C GLY A 87 0.90 -2.15 10.24
N PHE A 88 0.39 -1.00 9.78
CA PHE A 88 -0.19 -0.87 8.44
C PHE A 88 0.80 -1.25 7.35
N LEU A 89 2.04 -0.73 7.41
CA LEU A 89 3.09 -1.05 6.45
C LEU A 89 3.40 -2.56 6.41
N LEU A 90 3.50 -3.21 7.57
CA LEU A 90 3.72 -4.65 7.63
C LEU A 90 2.56 -5.46 7.03
N ASP A 91 1.31 -5.04 7.26
CA ASP A 91 0.15 -5.69 6.65
C ASP A 91 0.10 -5.48 5.13
N LEU A 92 0.43 -4.28 4.66
CA LEU A 92 0.60 -4.00 3.24
C LEU A 92 1.70 -4.86 2.62
N ALA A 93 2.86 -5.01 3.27
CA ALA A 93 3.94 -5.86 2.79
C ALA A 93 3.55 -7.35 2.70
N ARG A 94 2.75 -7.85 3.67
CA ARG A 94 2.18 -9.20 3.63
C ARG A 94 1.21 -9.35 2.47
N MET A 95 0.36 -8.35 2.25
CA MET A 95 -0.60 -8.31 1.15
C MET A 95 0.10 -8.28 -0.21
N CYS A 96 1.15 -7.47 -0.40
CA CYS A 96 2.00 -7.47 -1.60
C CYS A 96 2.64 -8.85 -1.84
N SER A 97 3.20 -9.48 -0.80
CA SER A 97 3.80 -10.82 -0.90
C SER A 97 2.79 -11.89 -1.31
N ARG A 98 1.56 -11.82 -0.77
CA ARG A 98 0.48 -12.75 -1.11
C ARG A 98 0.00 -12.54 -2.54
N ALA A 99 -0.26 -11.28 -2.92
CA ALA A 99 -0.70 -10.92 -4.26
C ALA A 99 0.33 -11.33 -5.33
N HIS A 100 1.61 -11.04 -5.10
CA HIS A 100 2.67 -11.43 -6.04
C HIS A 100 2.76 -12.95 -6.23
N ARG A 101 2.71 -13.73 -5.13
CA ARG A 101 2.71 -15.20 -5.20
C ARG A 101 1.51 -15.77 -5.94
N GLN A 102 0.36 -15.12 -5.83
CA GLN A 102 -0.89 -15.54 -6.46
C GLN A 102 -1.06 -14.98 -7.87
N LYS A 103 -0.12 -14.15 -8.37
CA LYS A 103 -0.27 -13.38 -9.62
C LYS A 103 -1.53 -12.49 -9.63
N HIS A 104 -1.86 -11.93 -8.47
CA HIS A 104 -2.95 -10.97 -8.28
C HIS A 104 -2.40 -9.54 -8.30
N SER A 105 -3.30 -8.57 -8.46
CA SER A 105 -3.03 -7.14 -8.33
C SER A 105 -3.54 -6.59 -7.00
N LEU A 106 -2.99 -5.44 -6.59
CA LEU A 106 -3.55 -4.59 -5.54
C LEU A 106 -4.18 -3.36 -6.18
N HIS A 107 -5.41 -3.06 -5.78
CA HIS A 107 -6.19 -1.91 -6.23
C HIS A 107 -6.38 -0.98 -5.04
N VAL A 108 -5.89 0.24 -5.14
CA VAL A 108 -6.26 1.31 -4.20
C VAL A 108 -7.54 1.92 -4.71
N ILE A 109 -8.57 1.97 -3.86
CA ILE A 109 -9.85 2.60 -4.19
C ILE A 109 -10.21 3.66 -3.15
N ALA A 110 -10.91 4.70 -3.60
CA ALA A 110 -11.55 5.67 -2.71
C ALA A 110 -13.00 5.22 -2.47
N ASP A 111 -13.41 5.16 -1.20
CA ASP A 111 -14.82 5.05 -0.82
C ASP A 111 -15.49 6.42 -0.85
#